data_AF-A0A8S4NDT9-F1
#
_entry.id   AF-A0A8S4NDT9-F1
#
_cell.length_a   1.000
_cell.length_b   1.000
_cell.length_c   1.000
_cell.angle_alpha   90.00
_cell.angle_beta   90.00
_cell.angle_gamma   90.00
#
_symmetry.space_group_name_H-M   'P 1'
#
loop_
_entity.id
_entity.type
_entity.pdbx_description
1 polymer ?
#
loop_
_entity_poly.entity_id
_entity_poly.type
_entity_poly.pdbx_seq_one_letter_code
_entity_poly.pdbx_strand_id
1 'polypeptide(L)'
;MARHNIVISLLTTFVFFVQHIKKGSFQDFVNNDCSYKSKFSMTIFALENIYDCSERSLISVPDLSHVNNNVSVIDLSKNAITRIPTDVFNGIPDSVTKLVISNNPQLKTIGDYAFRGTKITSLVLSNNEALSTIGRNSLQGLPNLKNVDLSSSGIQLIAHGAFDNLTLDSINLKDNRLVTIGSMTFPRSPKSLVLMLNDIENIEAGAFGPGIEHIVLSENPIKNLNPDAFNEAVDIRKLDLDNCDFDGAIPAHMFDKLSQLKSLDLKNSNLRRVSNGTFTPYIEVLDISTNDLNDDEFGHSLSAFTDLSSVRELTLNHCNLTESWFGVTPYLKNLHTLRLQGNRIAEIQPGTFSTNKQLEVIILSENNGIELHEGAFNGVESSLLILDISSCNMNEFPIEALKTLRGMSGLNLGGNNIVGLPQKAFSRMSIKGKLTLDISYNGLVSVHPLALKNMAFPVKLVMSHNNGASGCKLGDSNINDQHLTYKPIGNKQEKQIPNLFWVNDTLNVLESHRSSTFVNLICGRLPGK
;
A
#
# COMPACT_ATOMS: atom_id res chain seq x y z
N MET A 1 -1.83 24.75 53.29
CA MET A 1 -1.81 23.35 53.77
C MET A 1 -1.85 22.30 52.65
N ALA A 2 -2.45 22.54 51.47
CA ALA A 2 -2.52 21.53 50.40
C ALA A 2 -1.19 21.20 49.67
N ARG A 3 -0.19 22.11 49.64
CA ARG A 3 1.12 21.85 49.02
C ARG A 3 2.12 21.11 49.92
N HIS A 4 1.89 21.06 51.23
CA HIS A 4 2.77 20.34 52.16
C HIS A 4 2.43 18.83 52.24
N ASN A 5 1.17 18.45 52.04
CA ASN A 5 0.75 17.05 52.08
C ASN A 5 1.17 16.23 50.85
N ILE A 6 1.38 16.87 49.70
CA ILE A 6 1.85 16.20 48.47
C ILE A 6 3.35 15.86 48.57
N VAL A 7 4.14 16.76 49.17
CA VAL A 7 5.58 16.54 49.37
C VAL A 7 5.83 15.46 50.43
N ILE A 8 5.01 15.40 51.50
CA ILE A 8 5.10 14.34 52.51
C ILE A 8 4.68 12.99 51.95
N SER A 9 3.64 12.93 51.09
CA SER A 9 3.21 11.69 50.42
C SER A 9 4.26 11.14 49.43
N LEU A 10 4.93 12.03 48.69
CA LEU A 10 6.02 11.63 47.79
C LEU A 10 7.27 11.19 48.56
N LEU A 11 7.59 11.81 49.70
CA LEU A 11 8.71 11.42 50.56
C LEU A 11 8.44 10.11 51.31
N THR A 12 7.23 9.85 51.79
CA THR A 12 6.90 8.56 52.45
C THR A 12 6.90 7.41 51.44
N THR A 13 6.45 7.64 50.21
CA THR A 13 6.51 6.64 49.13
C THR A 13 7.97 6.36 48.72
N PHE A 14 8.83 7.38 48.69
CA PHE A 14 10.26 7.23 48.40
C PHE A 14 11.03 6.56 49.55
N VAL A 15 10.67 6.82 50.81
CA VAL A 15 11.28 6.16 51.99
C VAL A 15 10.85 4.69 52.10
N PHE A 16 9.61 4.34 51.75
CA PHE A 16 9.19 2.93 51.61
C PHE A 16 9.95 2.22 50.47
N PHE A 17 10.17 2.89 49.36
CA PHE A 17 10.93 2.37 48.21
C PHE A 17 12.41 2.13 48.58
N VAL A 18 13.04 3.03 49.34
CA VAL A 18 14.44 2.89 49.77
C VAL A 18 14.61 1.89 50.93
N GLN A 19 13.60 1.71 51.79
CA GLN A 19 13.66 0.70 52.87
C GLN A 19 13.46 -0.75 52.37
N HIS A 20 12.80 -0.97 51.24
CA HIS A 20 12.73 -2.30 50.62
C HIS A 20 13.99 -2.69 49.84
N ILE A 21 14.83 -1.73 49.41
CA ILE A 21 16.11 -2.02 48.75
C ILE A 21 17.18 -2.55 49.74
N LYS A 22 17.02 -2.34 51.05
CA LYS A 22 18.00 -2.75 52.07
C LYS A 22 17.72 -4.07 52.80
N LYS A 23 16.75 -4.87 52.35
CA LYS A 23 16.47 -6.21 52.91
C LYS A 23 16.59 -7.36 51.90
N GLY A 24 17.19 -7.11 50.73
CA GLY A 24 17.76 -8.18 49.91
C GLY A 24 19.05 -8.67 50.56
N SER A 25 19.00 -9.88 51.11
CA SER A 25 20.18 -10.59 51.58
C SER A 25 21.23 -10.69 50.48
N PHE A 26 22.50 -10.66 50.86
CA PHE A 26 23.69 -10.73 50.01
C PHE A 26 23.88 -12.12 49.36
N GLN A 27 22.83 -12.66 48.73
CA GLN A 27 22.73 -13.97 48.08
C GLN A 27 22.05 -13.89 46.70
N ASP A 28 21.86 -12.69 46.13
CA ASP A 28 21.15 -12.47 44.86
C ASP A 28 22.07 -12.45 43.62
N PHE A 29 23.31 -12.93 43.73
CA PHE A 29 24.28 -12.96 42.63
C PHE A 29 24.25 -14.28 41.83
N VAL A 30 23.07 -14.75 41.37
CA VAL A 30 22.93 -15.79 40.32
C VAL A 30 21.66 -15.67 39.44
N ASN A 31 20.62 -14.89 39.77
CA ASN A 31 19.29 -15.13 39.15
C ASN A 31 18.91 -14.24 37.96
N ASN A 32 18.32 -14.89 36.94
CA ASN A 32 17.66 -14.35 35.75
C ASN A 32 16.37 -13.55 36.09
N ASP A 33 16.41 -12.60 37.04
CA ASP A 33 15.20 -12.04 37.67
C ASP A 33 14.47 -10.99 36.82
N CYS A 34 13.24 -11.28 36.39
CA CYS A 34 12.37 -10.37 35.65
C CYS A 34 12.17 -9.01 36.35
N SER A 35 11.77 -7.99 35.60
CA SER A 35 11.65 -6.60 36.08
C SER A 35 10.30 -5.97 35.76
N TYR A 36 9.81 -5.06 36.60
CA TYR A 36 8.63 -4.25 36.30
C TYR A 36 9.01 -3.01 35.50
N LYS A 37 8.32 -2.76 34.39
CA LYS A 37 8.47 -1.56 33.54
C LYS A 37 7.11 -0.94 33.27
N SER A 38 7.08 0.35 32.91
CA SER A 38 5.87 1.01 32.39
C SER A 38 6.19 1.67 31.06
N LYS A 39 5.32 1.49 30.07
CA LYS A 39 5.48 2.04 28.72
C LYS A 39 4.16 2.62 28.23
N PHE A 40 4.19 3.82 27.63
CA PHE A 40 3.00 4.36 26.99
C PHE A 40 2.75 3.65 25.66
N SER A 41 1.53 3.13 25.49
CA SER A 41 1.10 2.42 24.29
C SER A 41 0.24 3.34 23.44
N MET A 42 0.72 3.68 22.23
CA MET A 42 -0.04 4.51 21.28
C MET A 42 -1.28 3.80 20.74
N THR A 43 -1.31 2.46 20.75
CA THR A 43 -2.45 1.68 20.23
C THR A 43 -3.69 1.83 21.11
N ILE A 44 -3.51 1.87 22.43
CA ILE A 44 -4.61 1.98 23.41
C ILE A 44 -4.64 3.34 24.12
N PHE A 45 -3.72 4.25 23.77
CA PHE A 45 -3.54 5.56 24.42
C PHE A 45 -3.48 5.47 25.96
N ALA A 46 -2.76 4.47 26.48
CA ALA A 46 -2.65 4.21 27.92
C ALA A 46 -1.26 3.72 28.33
N LEU A 47 -0.94 3.80 29.63
CA LEU A 47 0.26 3.19 30.20
C LEU A 47 0.06 1.67 30.32
N GLU A 48 0.92 0.90 29.66
CA GLU A 48 1.08 -0.53 29.86
C GLU A 48 2.08 -0.77 31.00
N ASN A 49 1.67 -1.54 31.99
CA ASN A 49 2.55 -2.05 33.03
C ASN A 49 3.03 -3.43 32.61
N ILE A 50 4.34 -3.56 32.45
CA ILE A 50 5.00 -4.71 31.85
C ILE A 50 5.77 -5.46 32.93
N TYR A 51 5.52 -6.76 33.05
CA TYR A 51 6.43 -7.68 33.70
C TYR A 51 7.39 -8.24 32.66
N ASP A 52 8.59 -7.68 32.64
CA ASP A 52 9.60 -7.89 31.60
C ASP A 52 10.61 -8.96 32.03
N CYS A 53 10.48 -10.13 31.42
CA CYS A 53 11.37 -11.28 31.49
C CYS A 53 12.16 -11.47 30.18
N SER A 54 12.24 -10.46 29.32
CA SER A 54 12.93 -10.56 28.04
C SER A 54 14.47 -10.54 28.18
N GLU A 55 15.17 -11.16 27.24
CA GLU A 55 16.65 -11.18 27.17
C GLU A 55 17.33 -11.79 28.41
N ARG A 56 16.69 -12.77 29.07
CA ARG A 56 17.20 -13.40 30.31
C ARG A 56 17.72 -14.82 30.11
N SER A 57 17.91 -15.25 28.87
CA SER A 57 18.37 -16.61 28.53
C SER A 57 17.51 -17.72 29.15
N LEU A 58 16.20 -17.47 29.35
CA LEU A 58 15.29 -18.45 29.94
C LEU A 58 15.11 -19.64 29.00
N ILE A 59 15.23 -20.87 29.50
CA ILE A 59 15.02 -22.10 28.73
C ILE A 59 13.60 -22.67 28.85
N SER A 60 12.84 -22.15 29.81
CA SER A 60 11.45 -22.49 30.11
C SER A 60 10.70 -21.26 30.59
N VAL A 61 9.37 -21.29 30.53
CA VAL A 61 8.53 -20.27 31.15
C VAL A 61 8.81 -20.25 32.67
N PRO A 62 9.10 -19.09 33.28
CA PRO A 62 9.37 -18.99 34.72
C PRO A 62 8.07 -19.10 35.54
N ASP A 63 8.19 -19.23 36.86
CA ASP A 63 7.02 -19.13 37.74
C ASP A 63 6.47 -17.70 37.73
N LEU A 64 5.19 -17.56 37.36
CA LEU A 64 4.47 -16.29 37.24
C LEU A 64 3.44 -16.08 38.36
N SER A 65 3.38 -16.97 39.36
CA SER A 65 2.42 -16.88 40.47
C SER A 65 2.58 -15.63 41.35
N HIS A 66 3.75 -14.99 41.31
CA HIS A 66 4.07 -13.79 42.08
C HIS A 66 3.81 -12.48 41.32
N VAL A 67 3.39 -12.54 40.05
CA VAL A 67 3.12 -11.34 39.24
C VAL A 67 1.98 -10.54 39.87
N ASN A 68 2.19 -9.24 40.09
CA ASN A 68 1.20 -8.39 40.75
C ASN A 68 0.02 -8.01 39.84
N ASN A 69 -1.11 -7.65 40.45
CA ASN A 69 -2.37 -7.34 39.76
C ASN A 69 -2.36 -6.03 38.94
N ASN A 70 -1.28 -5.24 38.95
CA ASN A 70 -1.20 -4.02 38.16
C ASN A 70 -0.59 -4.26 36.77
N VAL A 71 -0.07 -5.46 36.50
CA VAL A 71 0.55 -5.82 35.23
C VAL A 71 -0.51 -6.04 34.15
N SER A 72 -0.33 -5.39 33.01
CA SER A 72 -1.16 -5.58 31.81
C SER A 72 -0.48 -6.41 30.74
N VAL A 73 0.86 -6.48 30.75
CA VAL A 73 1.65 -7.20 29.76
C VAL A 73 2.70 -8.08 30.44
N ILE A 74 2.82 -9.33 30.03
CA ILE A 74 3.97 -10.18 30.37
C ILE A 74 4.82 -10.37 29.12
N ASP A 75 6.11 -10.05 29.20
CA ASP A 75 7.06 -10.16 28.11
C ASP A 75 8.12 -11.23 28.41
N LEU A 76 8.04 -12.34 27.69
CA LEU A 76 8.96 -13.49 27.72
C LEU A 76 9.82 -13.56 26.45
N SER A 77 9.91 -12.46 25.69
CA SER A 77 10.59 -12.47 24.39
C SER A 77 12.11 -12.59 24.47
N LYS A 78 12.76 -12.94 23.36
CA LYS A 78 14.23 -12.97 23.24
C LYS A 78 14.90 -13.86 24.30
N ASN A 79 14.36 -15.05 24.47
CA ASN A 79 14.87 -16.06 25.39
C ASN A 79 15.21 -17.34 24.61
N ALA A 80 15.54 -18.43 25.31
CA ALA A 80 15.82 -19.74 24.76
C ALA A 80 14.72 -20.76 25.12
N ILE A 81 13.47 -20.29 25.26
CA ILE A 81 12.36 -21.15 25.71
C ILE A 81 12.15 -22.24 24.69
N THR A 82 12.20 -23.50 25.13
CA THR A 82 12.11 -24.66 24.22
C THR A 82 10.70 -25.21 24.06
N ARG A 83 9.83 -24.99 25.05
CA ARG A 83 8.45 -25.46 25.10
C ARG A 83 7.60 -24.53 25.95
N ILE A 84 6.31 -24.42 25.60
CA ILE A 84 5.28 -23.84 26.47
C ILE A 84 4.45 -25.02 27.02
N PRO A 85 4.56 -25.37 28.31
CA PRO A 85 3.80 -26.49 28.89
C PRO A 85 2.28 -26.22 28.96
N THR A 86 1.50 -27.30 29.10
CA THR A 86 0.07 -27.25 29.40
C THR A 86 -0.21 -26.45 30.68
N ASP A 87 -1.26 -25.62 30.65
CA ASP A 87 -1.75 -24.80 31.76
C ASP A 87 -0.70 -23.89 32.45
N VAL A 88 0.46 -23.64 31.82
CA VAL A 88 1.59 -22.92 32.48
C VAL A 88 1.24 -21.47 32.85
N PHE A 89 0.28 -20.86 32.16
CA PHE A 89 -0.20 -19.51 32.44
C PHE A 89 -1.46 -19.47 33.33
N ASN A 90 -1.88 -20.61 33.88
CA ASN A 90 -3.01 -20.64 34.79
C ASN A 90 -2.67 -19.88 36.08
N GLY A 91 -3.54 -18.98 36.51
CA GLY A 91 -3.38 -18.19 37.73
C GLY A 91 -2.62 -16.88 37.57
N ILE A 92 -2.18 -16.50 36.36
CA ILE A 92 -1.69 -15.12 36.13
C ILE A 92 -2.82 -14.10 36.39
N PRO A 93 -2.51 -12.86 36.79
CA PRO A 93 -3.53 -11.85 37.09
C PRO A 93 -4.50 -11.57 35.94
N ASP A 94 -5.79 -11.40 36.25
CA ASP A 94 -6.84 -11.08 35.28
C ASP A 94 -6.62 -9.72 34.56
N SER A 95 -5.77 -8.85 35.11
CA SER A 95 -5.38 -7.58 34.50
C SER A 95 -4.44 -7.75 33.30
N VAL A 96 -3.82 -8.92 33.13
CA VAL A 96 -2.94 -9.21 31.99
C VAL A 96 -3.78 -9.38 30.72
N THR A 97 -3.62 -8.46 29.79
CA THR A 97 -4.32 -8.45 28.50
C THR A 97 -3.44 -8.91 27.35
N LYS A 98 -2.11 -8.91 27.52
CA LYS A 98 -1.16 -9.25 26.47
C LYS A 98 -0.03 -10.16 26.96
N LEU A 99 0.23 -11.23 26.22
CA LEU A 99 1.41 -12.07 26.38
C LEU A 99 2.31 -11.93 25.15
N VAL A 100 3.60 -11.68 25.38
CA VAL A 100 4.63 -11.63 24.35
C VAL A 100 5.64 -12.73 24.61
N ILE A 101 5.79 -13.65 23.66
CA ILE A 101 6.71 -14.80 23.75
C ILE A 101 7.49 -14.91 22.42
N SER A 102 7.76 -13.77 21.79
CA SER A 102 8.45 -13.70 20.49
C SER A 102 9.95 -13.96 20.59
N ASN A 103 10.61 -14.29 19.48
CA ASN A 103 12.07 -14.42 19.43
C ASN A 103 12.61 -15.48 20.42
N ASN A 104 11.94 -16.61 20.54
CA ASN A 104 12.45 -17.81 21.18
C ASN A 104 12.77 -18.83 20.09
N PRO A 105 13.95 -18.75 19.44
CA PRO A 105 14.27 -19.54 18.25
C PRO A 105 14.31 -21.06 18.50
N GLN A 106 14.36 -21.48 19.77
CA GLN A 106 14.33 -22.89 20.16
C GLN A 106 12.93 -23.41 20.55
N LEU A 107 11.90 -22.57 20.51
CA LEU A 107 10.54 -22.95 20.90
C LEU A 107 9.95 -23.92 19.88
N LYS A 108 9.76 -25.18 20.28
CA LYS A 108 9.29 -26.25 19.39
C LYS A 108 7.82 -26.58 19.52
N THR A 109 7.26 -26.44 20.72
CA THR A 109 5.91 -26.95 21.00
C THR A 109 5.16 -26.06 21.97
N ILE A 110 3.86 -25.89 21.71
CA ILE A 110 2.88 -25.33 22.64
C ILE A 110 2.00 -26.49 23.11
N GLY A 111 1.97 -26.73 24.42
CA GLY A 111 1.14 -27.76 25.03
C GLY A 111 -0.34 -27.45 24.94
N ASP A 112 -1.16 -28.48 25.03
CA ASP A 112 -2.61 -28.37 25.07
C ASP A 112 -3.04 -27.43 26.20
N TYR A 113 -3.97 -26.52 25.91
CA TYR A 113 -4.53 -25.56 26.88
C TYR A 113 -3.46 -24.69 27.58
N ALA A 114 -2.29 -24.49 26.98
CA ALA A 114 -1.17 -23.74 27.56
C ALA A 114 -1.57 -22.39 28.19
N PHE A 115 -2.51 -21.69 27.57
CA PHE A 115 -2.95 -20.34 27.97
C PHE A 115 -4.33 -20.31 28.65
N ARG A 116 -4.86 -21.46 29.05
CA ARG A 116 -6.17 -21.56 29.69
C ARG A 116 -6.18 -20.81 31.02
N GLY A 117 -7.33 -20.19 31.33
CA GLY A 117 -7.52 -19.45 32.57
C GLY A 117 -7.06 -17.99 32.50
N THR A 118 -6.45 -17.57 31.39
CA THR A 118 -6.03 -16.18 31.17
C THR A 118 -7.17 -15.32 30.61
N LYS A 119 -7.07 -13.99 30.78
CA LYS A 119 -8.02 -12.99 30.22
C LYS A 119 -7.45 -12.24 29.01
N ILE A 120 -6.40 -12.78 28.42
CA ILE A 120 -5.64 -12.10 27.37
C ILE A 120 -6.51 -11.83 26.14
N THR A 121 -6.27 -10.69 25.51
CA THR A 121 -6.88 -10.27 24.25
C THR A 121 -5.87 -10.31 23.10
N SER A 122 -4.57 -10.33 23.42
CA SER A 122 -3.48 -10.40 22.43
C SER A 122 -2.41 -11.40 22.84
N LEU A 123 -2.06 -12.29 21.91
CA LEU A 123 -0.98 -13.26 22.05
C LEU A 123 0.03 -13.06 20.91
N VAL A 124 1.28 -12.79 21.27
CA VAL A 124 2.37 -12.56 20.30
C VAL A 124 3.40 -13.69 20.45
N LEU A 125 3.47 -14.53 19.43
CA LEU A 125 4.32 -15.73 19.31
C LEU A 125 5.24 -15.65 18.08
N SER A 126 5.44 -14.45 17.52
CA SER A 126 6.21 -14.26 16.30
C SER A 126 7.71 -14.52 16.46
N ASN A 127 8.40 -14.86 15.37
CA ASN A 127 9.84 -15.14 15.36
C ASN A 127 10.24 -16.33 16.25
N ASN A 128 9.39 -17.36 16.31
CA ASN A 128 9.64 -18.62 17.01
C ASN A 128 9.90 -19.74 15.99
N GLU A 129 10.98 -19.62 15.23
CA GLU A 129 11.25 -20.36 13.98
C GLU A 129 11.19 -21.89 14.08
N ALA A 130 11.35 -22.46 15.28
CA ALA A 130 11.31 -23.91 15.51
C ALA A 130 9.90 -24.47 15.81
N LEU A 131 8.85 -23.65 15.87
CA LEU A 131 7.53 -24.06 16.37
C LEU A 131 6.85 -25.10 15.46
N SER A 132 7.00 -24.97 14.14
CA SER A 132 6.55 -25.92 13.10
C SER A 132 5.06 -26.26 13.01
N THR A 133 4.29 -26.21 14.10
CA THR A 133 2.88 -26.62 14.13
C THR A 133 2.05 -25.78 15.09
N ILE A 134 0.76 -25.63 14.78
CA ILE A 134 -0.26 -25.17 15.73
C ILE A 134 -1.10 -26.37 16.12
N GLY A 135 -0.97 -26.81 17.37
CA GLY A 135 -1.71 -27.97 17.88
C GLY A 135 -3.20 -27.67 18.09
N ARG A 136 -4.06 -28.69 17.93
CA ARG A 136 -5.53 -28.59 18.02
C ARG A 136 -6.02 -27.88 19.29
N ASN A 137 -5.39 -28.17 20.43
CA ASN A 137 -5.80 -27.61 21.72
C ASN A 137 -4.87 -26.49 22.22
N SER A 138 -3.86 -26.09 21.44
CA SER A 138 -2.81 -25.17 21.89
C SER A 138 -3.34 -23.76 22.25
N LEU A 139 -4.39 -23.31 21.55
CA LEU A 139 -5.04 -22.00 21.75
C LEU A 139 -6.44 -22.12 22.37
N GLN A 140 -6.83 -23.29 22.87
CA GLN A 140 -8.15 -23.49 23.47
C GLN A 140 -8.23 -22.88 24.88
N GLY A 141 -9.43 -22.44 25.27
CA GLY A 141 -9.67 -21.83 26.59
C GLY A 141 -9.36 -20.33 26.68
N LEU A 142 -9.35 -19.63 25.53
CA LEU A 142 -9.05 -18.21 25.38
C LEU A 142 -10.29 -17.39 24.94
N PRO A 143 -11.28 -17.16 25.82
CA PRO A 143 -12.59 -16.62 25.42
C PRO A 143 -12.55 -15.16 24.97
N ASN A 144 -11.54 -14.40 25.39
CA ASN A 144 -11.40 -12.97 25.11
C ASN A 144 -10.35 -12.66 24.04
N LEU A 145 -9.67 -13.68 23.51
CA LEU A 145 -8.59 -13.48 22.55
C LEU A 145 -9.14 -12.86 21.26
N LYS A 146 -8.46 -11.81 20.79
CA LYS A 146 -8.80 -11.07 19.57
C LYS A 146 -7.69 -11.11 18.54
N ASN A 147 -6.44 -11.05 18.98
CA ASN A 147 -5.31 -10.92 18.08
C ASN A 147 -4.26 -11.99 18.38
N VAL A 148 -3.86 -12.73 17.35
CA VAL A 148 -2.80 -13.72 17.42
C VAL A 148 -1.75 -13.41 16.36
N ASP A 149 -0.51 -13.21 16.78
CA ASP A 149 0.63 -13.04 15.89
C ASP A 149 1.55 -14.25 15.97
N LEU A 150 1.63 -15.01 14.88
CA LEU A 150 2.42 -16.23 14.69
C LEU A 150 3.36 -16.08 13.49
N SER A 151 3.67 -14.83 13.09
CA SER A 151 4.53 -14.58 11.94
C SER A 151 5.96 -15.09 12.16
N SER A 152 6.64 -15.48 11.08
CA SER A 152 8.06 -15.90 11.13
C SER A 152 8.33 -17.04 12.14
N SER A 153 7.40 -18.00 12.25
CA SER A 153 7.47 -19.09 13.27
C SER A 153 7.70 -20.48 12.67
N GLY A 154 8.02 -20.55 11.38
CA GLY A 154 8.33 -21.78 10.67
C GLY A 154 7.17 -22.78 10.62
N ILE A 155 5.93 -22.32 10.77
CA ILE A 155 4.73 -23.17 10.86
C ILE A 155 4.48 -23.84 9.52
N GLN A 156 4.41 -25.17 9.53
CA GLN A 156 4.15 -26.02 8.37
C GLN A 156 2.73 -26.61 8.39
N LEU A 157 2.15 -26.78 9.59
CA LEU A 157 0.84 -27.40 9.75
C LEU A 157 0.01 -26.69 10.82
N ILE A 158 -1.24 -26.38 10.45
CA ILE A 158 -2.31 -25.98 11.38
C ILE A 158 -3.16 -27.22 11.61
N ALA A 159 -3.20 -27.73 12.84
CA ALA A 159 -4.04 -28.89 13.14
C ALA A 159 -5.52 -28.51 13.00
N HIS A 160 -6.34 -29.45 12.52
CA HIS A 160 -7.79 -29.26 12.42
C HIS A 160 -8.37 -28.87 13.79
N GLY A 161 -9.15 -27.78 13.79
CA GLY A 161 -9.76 -27.22 15.00
C GLY A 161 -8.83 -26.42 15.91
N ALA A 162 -7.59 -26.12 15.49
CA ALA A 162 -6.67 -25.28 16.27
C ALA A 162 -7.25 -23.90 16.66
N PHE A 163 -8.16 -23.37 15.84
CA PHE A 163 -8.85 -22.09 16.07
C PHE A 163 -10.34 -22.26 16.42
N ASP A 164 -10.81 -23.47 16.71
CA ASP A 164 -12.21 -23.71 17.08
C ASP A 164 -12.59 -22.91 18.33
N ASN A 165 -13.84 -22.44 18.37
CA ASN A 165 -14.41 -21.69 19.48
C ASN A 165 -13.72 -20.35 19.82
N LEU A 166 -12.81 -19.85 18.98
CA LEU A 166 -12.24 -18.51 19.10
C LEU A 166 -13.05 -17.50 18.27
N THR A 167 -13.07 -16.24 18.72
CA THR A 167 -13.70 -15.10 18.01
C THR A 167 -12.67 -14.01 17.80
N LEU A 168 -11.79 -14.25 16.84
CA LEU A 168 -10.61 -13.43 16.57
C LEU A 168 -10.96 -12.26 15.66
N ASP A 169 -10.34 -11.11 15.92
CA ASP A 169 -10.34 -9.98 15.00
C ASP A 169 -9.20 -10.15 13.97
N SER A 170 -8.03 -10.63 14.40
CA SER A 170 -6.88 -10.82 13.49
C SER A 170 -6.02 -12.03 13.81
N ILE A 171 -5.55 -12.68 12.74
CA ILE A 171 -4.49 -13.69 12.77
C ILE A 171 -3.40 -13.27 11.79
N ASN A 172 -2.16 -13.21 12.27
CA ASN A 172 -0.98 -13.02 11.43
C ASN A 172 -0.16 -14.31 11.35
N LEU A 173 -0.15 -14.94 10.18
CA LEU A 173 0.62 -16.13 9.82
C LEU A 173 1.64 -15.82 8.71
N LYS A 174 1.99 -14.54 8.52
CA LYS A 174 3.00 -14.11 7.55
C LYS A 174 4.32 -14.85 7.74
N ASP A 175 5.03 -15.14 6.65
CA ASP A 175 6.40 -15.67 6.70
C ASP A 175 6.47 -16.99 7.47
N ASN A 176 5.67 -17.97 7.02
CA ASN A 176 5.68 -19.33 7.54
C ASN A 176 5.89 -20.31 6.38
N ARG A 177 5.67 -21.61 6.59
CA ARG A 177 5.95 -22.68 5.61
C ARG A 177 4.71 -23.52 5.33
N LEU A 178 3.54 -22.88 5.38
CA LEU A 178 2.27 -23.56 5.09
C LEU A 178 2.22 -23.90 3.60
N VAL A 179 1.91 -25.15 3.28
CA VAL A 179 1.81 -25.63 1.88
C VAL A 179 0.38 -25.69 1.38
N THR A 180 -0.58 -25.94 2.28
CA THR A 180 -2.00 -26.08 1.96
C THR A 180 -2.83 -25.37 3.00
N ILE A 181 -3.90 -24.72 2.57
CA ILE A 181 -5.01 -24.34 3.46
C ILE A 181 -6.10 -25.38 3.29
N GLY A 182 -6.18 -26.29 4.25
CA GLY A 182 -7.15 -27.38 4.22
C GLY A 182 -8.58 -26.89 4.46
N SER A 183 -9.54 -27.72 4.07
CA SER A 183 -10.95 -27.52 4.37
C SER A 183 -11.17 -27.32 5.87
N MET A 184 -12.03 -26.35 6.23
CA MET A 184 -12.35 -26.03 7.61
C MET A 184 -11.13 -25.68 8.48
N THR A 185 -10.04 -25.16 7.90
CA THR A 185 -8.91 -24.62 8.68
C THR A 185 -9.34 -23.39 9.48
N PHE A 186 -10.18 -22.53 8.88
CA PHE A 186 -10.74 -21.34 9.51
C PHE A 186 -12.28 -21.36 9.43
N PRO A 187 -12.97 -22.23 10.19
CA PRO A 187 -14.42 -22.39 10.09
C PRO A 187 -15.19 -21.20 10.68
N ARG A 188 -14.59 -20.53 11.68
CA ARG A 188 -14.96 -19.18 12.14
C ARG A 188 -13.76 -18.28 11.88
N SER A 189 -13.76 -17.64 10.73
CA SER A 189 -12.62 -16.87 10.29
C SER A 189 -12.45 -15.60 11.12
N PRO A 190 -11.21 -15.11 11.33
CA PRO A 190 -11.00 -13.77 11.87
C PRO A 190 -11.47 -12.72 10.86
N LYS A 191 -11.68 -11.47 11.31
CA LYS A 191 -11.94 -10.37 10.36
C LYS A 191 -10.77 -10.13 9.41
N SER A 192 -9.54 -10.31 9.88
CA SER A 192 -8.32 -10.15 9.09
C SER A 192 -7.40 -11.36 9.24
N LEU A 193 -6.96 -11.91 8.10
CA LEU A 193 -6.05 -13.05 8.02
C LEU A 193 -4.89 -12.73 7.09
N VAL A 194 -3.67 -12.73 7.64
CA VAL A 194 -2.44 -12.52 6.87
C VAL A 194 -1.71 -13.85 6.72
N LEU A 195 -1.57 -14.30 5.48
CA LEU A 195 -0.91 -15.54 5.07
C LEU A 195 0.22 -15.29 4.05
N MET A 196 0.55 -14.02 3.80
CA MET A 196 1.61 -13.60 2.89
C MET A 196 2.95 -14.29 3.19
N LEU A 197 3.75 -14.58 2.16
CA LEU A 197 5.07 -15.22 2.30
C LEU A 197 4.93 -16.58 2.99
N ASN A 198 4.15 -17.48 2.41
CA ASN A 198 4.15 -18.89 2.78
C ASN A 198 4.49 -19.72 1.53
N ASP A 199 4.45 -21.04 1.65
CA ASP A 199 4.65 -21.98 0.55
C ASP A 199 3.31 -22.50 0.01
N ILE A 200 2.22 -21.72 0.12
CA ILE A 200 0.86 -22.21 -0.14
C ILE A 200 0.69 -22.46 -1.64
N GLU A 201 0.50 -23.71 -2.01
CA GLU A 201 0.26 -24.13 -3.39
C GLU A 201 -1.23 -24.37 -3.67
N ASN A 202 -1.99 -24.80 -2.66
CA ASN A 202 -3.37 -25.24 -2.81
C ASN A 202 -4.28 -24.69 -1.69
N ILE A 203 -5.48 -24.23 -2.08
CA ILE A 203 -6.55 -23.86 -1.15
C ILE A 203 -7.77 -24.77 -1.42
N GLU A 204 -8.17 -25.53 -0.40
CA GLU A 204 -9.29 -26.47 -0.49
C GLU A 204 -10.66 -25.79 -0.36
N ALA A 205 -11.73 -26.52 -0.72
CA ALA A 205 -13.10 -26.05 -0.58
C ALA A 205 -13.44 -25.69 0.87
N GLY A 206 -14.11 -24.55 1.08
CA GLY A 206 -14.54 -24.12 2.42
C GLY A 206 -13.38 -23.91 3.40
N ALA A 207 -12.18 -23.58 2.91
CA ALA A 207 -11.03 -23.23 3.74
C ALA A 207 -11.31 -22.05 4.69
N PHE A 208 -12.12 -21.10 4.23
CA PHE A 208 -12.50 -19.88 4.94
C PHE A 208 -14.01 -19.83 5.19
N GLY A 209 -14.39 -19.70 6.46
CA GLY A 209 -15.78 -19.49 6.89
C GLY A 209 -16.19 -18.01 6.95
N PRO A 210 -17.42 -17.72 7.41
CA PRO A 210 -17.98 -16.38 7.47
C PRO A 210 -17.28 -15.47 8.50
N GLY A 211 -17.50 -14.15 8.39
CA GLY A 211 -16.94 -13.12 9.27
C GLY A 211 -15.58 -12.57 8.86
N ILE A 212 -14.93 -13.13 7.83
CA ILE A 212 -13.67 -12.60 7.30
C ILE A 212 -13.89 -11.47 6.33
N GLU A 213 -13.21 -10.35 6.57
CA GLU A 213 -13.33 -9.13 5.77
C GLU A 213 -12.07 -8.90 4.90
N HIS A 214 -10.91 -9.37 5.36
CA HIS A 214 -9.62 -9.14 4.73
C HIS A 214 -8.75 -10.40 4.71
N ILE A 215 -8.33 -10.82 3.52
CA ILE A 215 -7.40 -11.94 3.32
C ILE A 215 -6.20 -11.44 2.52
N VAL A 216 -5.00 -11.68 3.06
CA VAL A 216 -3.73 -11.40 2.37
C VAL A 216 -3.01 -12.72 2.11
N LEU A 217 -3.06 -13.18 0.86
CA LEU A 217 -2.45 -14.41 0.37
C LEU A 217 -1.25 -14.15 -0.55
N SER A 218 -0.90 -12.89 -0.78
CA SER A 218 0.18 -12.48 -1.67
C SER A 218 1.51 -13.19 -1.39
N GLU A 219 2.40 -13.28 -2.38
CA GLU A 219 3.72 -13.92 -2.21
C GLU A 219 3.60 -15.39 -1.76
N ASN A 220 2.71 -16.14 -2.41
CA ASN A 220 2.57 -17.60 -2.23
C ASN A 220 2.54 -18.27 -3.60
N PRO A 221 3.16 -19.45 -3.78
CA PRO A 221 3.16 -20.18 -5.05
C PRO A 221 1.81 -20.87 -5.36
N ILE A 222 0.69 -20.17 -5.20
CA ILE A 222 -0.66 -20.71 -5.36
C ILE A 222 -0.88 -21.04 -6.83
N LYS A 223 -0.99 -22.34 -7.13
CA LYS A 223 -1.25 -22.85 -8.49
C LYS A 223 -2.72 -23.16 -8.69
N ASN A 224 -3.33 -23.81 -7.70
CA ASN A 224 -4.69 -24.29 -7.78
C ASN A 224 -5.56 -23.68 -6.68
N LEU A 225 -6.62 -23.01 -7.11
CA LEU A 225 -7.72 -22.61 -6.24
C LEU A 225 -8.90 -23.55 -6.48
N ASN A 226 -9.37 -24.21 -5.43
CA ASN A 226 -10.63 -24.94 -5.51
C ASN A 226 -11.77 -23.92 -5.79
N PRO A 227 -12.68 -24.17 -6.77
CA PRO A 227 -13.78 -23.26 -7.10
C PRO A 227 -14.65 -22.83 -5.91
N ASP A 228 -14.74 -23.68 -4.88
CA ASP A 228 -15.53 -23.46 -3.68
C ASP A 228 -14.71 -22.95 -2.48
N ALA A 229 -13.44 -22.57 -2.67
CA ALA A 229 -12.53 -22.14 -1.61
C ALA A 229 -13.08 -20.98 -0.76
N PHE A 230 -13.74 -20.02 -1.41
CA PHE A 230 -14.26 -18.79 -0.78
C PHE A 230 -15.79 -18.79 -0.60
N ASN A 231 -16.47 -19.90 -0.87
CA ASN A 231 -17.94 -19.94 -0.93
C ASN A 231 -18.65 -19.46 0.35
N GLU A 232 -18.06 -19.74 1.52
CA GLU A 232 -18.63 -19.39 2.83
C GLU A 232 -18.13 -18.03 3.34
N ALA A 233 -17.10 -17.46 2.71
CA ALA A 233 -16.45 -16.22 3.12
C ALA A 233 -17.18 -14.98 2.57
N VAL A 234 -18.50 -14.94 2.74
CA VAL A 234 -19.41 -13.97 2.10
C VAL A 234 -19.20 -12.51 2.53
N ASP A 235 -18.49 -12.30 3.64
CA ASP A 235 -18.19 -10.98 4.21
C ASP A 235 -16.88 -10.36 3.70
N ILE A 236 -16.12 -11.06 2.82
CA ILE A 236 -14.83 -10.56 2.31
C ILE A 236 -15.04 -9.22 1.62
N ARG A 237 -14.24 -8.22 2.01
CA ARG A 237 -14.17 -6.90 1.38
C ARG A 237 -12.90 -6.70 0.58
N LYS A 238 -11.79 -7.30 1.01
CA LYS A 238 -10.50 -7.22 0.32
C LYS A 238 -9.84 -8.59 0.25
N LEU A 239 -9.45 -8.98 -0.96
CA LEU A 239 -8.72 -10.19 -1.24
C LEU A 239 -7.45 -9.82 -2.01
N ASP A 240 -6.30 -10.13 -1.43
CA ASP A 240 -4.99 -9.88 -2.01
C ASP A 240 -4.35 -11.22 -2.40
N LEU A 241 -4.15 -11.40 -3.69
CA LEU A 241 -3.54 -12.55 -4.37
C LEU A 241 -2.35 -12.08 -5.25
N ASP A 242 -1.71 -10.95 -4.92
CA ASP A 242 -0.50 -10.45 -5.61
C ASP A 242 0.61 -11.50 -5.57
N ASN A 243 1.36 -11.63 -6.65
CA ASN A 243 2.54 -12.50 -6.73
C ASN A 243 2.21 -13.96 -6.36
N CYS A 244 1.09 -14.45 -6.90
CA CYS A 244 0.74 -15.87 -6.92
C CYS A 244 1.22 -16.54 -8.22
N ASP A 245 1.19 -17.86 -8.32
CA ASP A 245 1.64 -18.58 -9.54
C ASP A 245 0.52 -19.40 -10.15
N PHE A 246 -0.60 -18.75 -10.50
CA PHE A 246 -1.73 -19.46 -11.09
C PHE A 246 -1.33 -20.14 -12.40
N ASP A 247 -1.95 -21.27 -12.72
CA ASP A 247 -1.75 -21.97 -13.99
C ASP A 247 -2.52 -21.27 -15.14
N GLY A 248 -2.16 -20.00 -15.39
CA GLY A 248 -2.67 -19.18 -16.49
C GLY A 248 -4.07 -18.58 -16.29
N ALA A 249 -4.87 -19.06 -15.34
CA ALA A 249 -6.22 -18.54 -15.09
C ALA A 249 -6.71 -18.85 -13.66
N ILE A 250 -7.76 -18.13 -13.24
CA ILE A 250 -8.56 -18.50 -12.06
C ILE A 250 -9.89 -19.16 -12.50
N PRO A 251 -10.49 -20.02 -11.67
CA PRO A 251 -11.79 -20.61 -12.00
C PRO A 251 -12.89 -19.56 -12.11
N ALA A 252 -13.71 -19.66 -13.16
CA ALA A 252 -14.87 -18.80 -13.34
C ALA A 252 -15.89 -19.00 -12.20
N HIS A 253 -16.61 -17.94 -11.86
CA HIS A 253 -17.68 -17.88 -10.85
C HIS A 253 -17.24 -18.10 -9.40
N MET A 254 -15.93 -18.21 -9.13
CA MET A 254 -15.38 -18.39 -7.79
C MET A 254 -15.77 -17.27 -6.82
N PHE A 255 -15.95 -16.05 -7.32
CA PHE A 255 -16.22 -14.86 -6.50
C PHE A 255 -17.69 -14.42 -6.52
N ASP A 256 -18.60 -15.20 -7.12
CA ASP A 256 -20.00 -14.80 -7.32
C ASP A 256 -20.75 -14.60 -5.99
N LYS A 257 -20.42 -15.38 -4.96
CA LYS A 257 -21.01 -15.26 -3.61
C LYS A 257 -20.43 -14.09 -2.80
N LEU A 258 -19.32 -13.50 -3.23
CA LEU A 258 -18.60 -12.46 -2.48
C LEU A 258 -19.21 -11.07 -2.72
N SER A 259 -20.47 -10.91 -2.32
CA SER A 259 -21.24 -9.67 -2.56
C SER A 259 -20.66 -8.42 -1.89
N GLN A 260 -19.78 -8.60 -0.91
CA GLN A 260 -19.09 -7.52 -0.21
C GLN A 260 -17.69 -7.21 -0.77
N LEU A 261 -17.19 -7.97 -1.75
CA LEU A 261 -15.83 -7.83 -2.26
C LEU A 261 -15.69 -6.51 -3.03
N LYS A 262 -14.86 -5.61 -2.50
CA LYS A 262 -14.61 -4.27 -3.05
C LYS A 262 -13.23 -4.12 -3.66
N SER A 263 -12.25 -4.84 -3.15
CA SER A 263 -10.87 -4.77 -3.61
C SER A 263 -10.36 -6.16 -3.94
N LEU A 264 -9.87 -6.34 -5.16
CA LEU A 264 -9.23 -7.58 -5.61
C LEU A 264 -7.88 -7.23 -6.22
N ASP A 265 -6.81 -7.80 -5.65
CA ASP A 265 -5.46 -7.70 -6.19
C ASP A 265 -5.04 -9.07 -6.73
N LEU A 266 -4.70 -9.11 -8.01
CA LEU A 266 -4.21 -10.28 -8.75
C LEU A 266 -2.95 -9.88 -9.55
N LYS A 267 -2.23 -8.88 -9.10
CA LYS A 267 -1.01 -8.41 -9.75
C LYS A 267 0.04 -9.53 -9.77
N ASN A 268 0.79 -9.63 -10.87
CA ASN A 268 1.91 -10.55 -11.00
C ASN A 268 1.55 -12.01 -10.67
N SER A 269 0.33 -12.43 -11.00
CA SER A 269 -0.19 -13.75 -10.62
C SER A 269 -0.16 -14.80 -11.74
N ASN A 270 0.67 -14.58 -12.77
CA ASN A 270 0.80 -15.42 -13.97
C ASN A 270 -0.54 -15.66 -14.70
N LEU A 271 -1.45 -14.70 -14.67
CA LEU A 271 -2.70 -14.77 -15.43
C LEU A 271 -2.40 -14.55 -16.92
N ARG A 272 -2.86 -15.48 -17.75
CA ARG A 272 -2.80 -15.43 -19.21
C ARG A 272 -4.17 -15.28 -19.84
N ARG A 273 -5.21 -15.69 -19.11
CA ARG A 273 -6.59 -15.69 -19.60
C ARG A 273 -7.53 -15.18 -18.52
N VAL A 274 -8.42 -14.29 -18.93
CA VAL A 274 -9.60 -13.88 -18.18
C VAL A 274 -10.83 -14.07 -19.06
N SER A 275 -11.93 -14.54 -18.48
CA SER A 275 -13.20 -14.76 -19.18
C SER A 275 -14.38 -14.25 -18.37
N ASN A 276 -15.59 -14.28 -18.95
CA ASN A 276 -16.81 -14.06 -18.19
C ASN A 276 -16.83 -14.91 -16.89
N GLY A 277 -17.28 -14.32 -15.79
CA GLY A 277 -17.30 -14.94 -14.46
C GLY A 277 -15.95 -14.93 -13.72
N THR A 278 -14.85 -14.47 -14.33
CA THR A 278 -13.55 -14.36 -13.64
C THR A 278 -13.62 -13.38 -12.47
N PHE A 279 -14.33 -12.26 -12.68
CA PHE A 279 -14.47 -11.19 -11.70
C PHE A 279 -15.94 -11.05 -11.29
N THR A 280 -16.16 -10.64 -10.04
CA THR A 280 -17.50 -10.36 -9.52
C THR A 280 -17.90 -8.90 -9.77
N PRO A 281 -19.16 -8.58 -10.09
CA PRO A 281 -19.60 -7.22 -10.46
C PRO A 281 -19.56 -6.19 -9.32
N TYR A 282 -19.27 -6.63 -8.09
CA TYR A 282 -19.26 -5.79 -6.89
C TYR A 282 -17.94 -5.05 -6.64
N ILE A 283 -16.87 -5.42 -7.37
CA ILE A 283 -15.53 -4.88 -7.21
C ILE A 283 -15.51 -3.39 -7.58
N GLU A 284 -14.83 -2.60 -6.75
CA GLU A 284 -14.60 -1.16 -6.96
C GLU A 284 -13.14 -0.86 -7.30
N VAL A 285 -12.19 -1.66 -6.79
CA VAL A 285 -10.75 -1.54 -7.02
C VAL A 285 -10.21 -2.88 -7.53
N LEU A 286 -9.68 -2.88 -8.74
CA LEU A 286 -9.12 -4.06 -9.38
C LEU A 286 -7.70 -3.78 -9.87
N ASP A 287 -6.73 -4.55 -9.40
CA ASP A 287 -5.38 -4.57 -9.94
C ASP A 287 -5.08 -5.96 -10.52
N ILE A 288 -4.79 -6.01 -11.82
CA ILE A 288 -4.35 -7.24 -12.50
C ILE A 288 -3.04 -6.99 -13.27
N SER A 289 -2.26 -6.00 -12.85
CA SER A 289 -1.02 -5.61 -13.51
C SER A 289 0.00 -6.75 -13.59
N THR A 290 0.94 -6.68 -14.52
CA THR A 290 2.05 -7.63 -14.65
C THR A 290 1.56 -9.07 -14.91
N ASN A 291 0.47 -9.20 -15.65
CA ASN A 291 -0.07 -10.48 -16.14
C ASN A 291 -0.05 -10.47 -17.66
N ASP A 292 0.38 -11.55 -18.30
CA ASP A 292 0.49 -11.62 -19.76
C ASP A 292 -0.85 -11.96 -20.41
N LEU A 293 -1.76 -10.99 -20.44
CA LEU A 293 -3.12 -11.17 -20.94
C LEU A 293 -3.22 -11.21 -22.47
N ASN A 294 -2.09 -11.08 -23.17
CA ASN A 294 -1.88 -11.07 -24.62
C ASN A 294 -3.17 -10.92 -25.45
N ASP A 295 -3.55 -9.68 -25.78
CA ASP A 295 -4.84 -9.35 -26.43
C ASP A 295 -4.92 -9.87 -27.89
N ASP A 296 -3.81 -10.36 -28.45
CA ASP A 296 -3.69 -10.85 -29.83
C ASP A 296 -4.47 -12.16 -30.10
N GLU A 297 -4.88 -12.93 -29.08
CA GLU A 297 -5.58 -14.23 -29.22
C GLU A 297 -7.13 -14.16 -29.12
N PHE A 298 -7.76 -13.10 -29.63
CA PHE A 298 -9.23 -12.98 -29.83
C PHE A 298 -10.10 -12.88 -28.55
N GLY A 299 -10.61 -11.67 -28.24
CA GLY A 299 -11.95 -11.37 -27.73
C GLY A 299 -12.46 -11.95 -26.39
N HIS A 300 -11.84 -12.99 -25.83
CA HIS A 300 -12.28 -13.67 -24.62
C HIS A 300 -12.06 -12.80 -23.38
N SER A 301 -10.99 -12.00 -23.36
CA SER A 301 -10.66 -11.09 -22.26
C SER A 301 -11.70 -9.97 -22.09
N LEU A 302 -12.28 -9.46 -23.18
CA LEU A 302 -13.28 -8.38 -23.11
C LEU A 302 -14.52 -8.78 -22.28
N SER A 303 -14.94 -10.05 -22.39
CA SER A 303 -16.09 -10.59 -21.66
C SER A 303 -15.91 -10.61 -20.14
N ALA A 304 -14.67 -10.61 -19.64
CA ALA A 304 -14.41 -10.56 -18.20
C ALA A 304 -14.78 -9.20 -17.58
N PHE A 305 -14.82 -8.13 -18.38
CA PHE A 305 -15.01 -6.76 -17.91
C PHE A 305 -16.44 -6.22 -18.15
N THR A 306 -17.31 -6.97 -18.83
CA THR A 306 -18.62 -6.45 -19.29
C THR A 306 -19.59 -6.12 -18.14
N ASP A 307 -19.46 -6.79 -16.99
CA ASP A 307 -20.34 -6.59 -15.83
C ASP A 307 -19.71 -5.72 -14.74
N LEU A 308 -18.50 -5.18 -14.98
CA LEU A 308 -17.70 -4.42 -14.00
C LEU A 308 -18.11 -2.94 -13.90
N SER A 309 -19.41 -2.67 -13.89
CA SER A 309 -19.94 -1.30 -13.82
C SER A 309 -19.61 -0.58 -12.51
N SER A 310 -19.31 -1.31 -11.43
CA SER A 310 -18.95 -0.76 -10.11
C SER A 310 -17.51 -0.28 -10.01
N VAL A 311 -16.63 -0.70 -10.94
CA VAL A 311 -15.19 -0.42 -10.87
C VAL A 311 -14.93 1.08 -10.98
N ARG A 312 -14.17 1.59 -10.02
CA ARG A 312 -13.71 2.98 -9.92
C ARG A 312 -12.22 3.10 -10.20
N GLU A 313 -11.44 2.09 -9.85
CA GLU A 313 -10.01 2.05 -10.06
C GLU A 313 -9.63 0.73 -10.74
N LEU A 314 -9.03 0.84 -11.93
CA LEU A 314 -8.56 -0.29 -12.71
C LEU A 314 -7.09 -0.09 -13.07
N THR A 315 -6.25 -1.01 -12.60
CA THR A 315 -4.82 -1.04 -12.91
C THR A 315 -4.51 -2.28 -13.76
N LEU A 316 -3.95 -2.01 -14.94
CA LEU A 316 -3.63 -2.97 -16.01
C LEU A 316 -2.21 -2.72 -16.52
N ASN A 317 -1.30 -2.34 -15.63
CA ASN A 317 0.06 -1.98 -16.02
C ASN A 317 0.82 -3.22 -16.48
N HIS A 318 1.65 -3.12 -17.52
CA HIS A 318 2.48 -4.22 -18.00
C HIS A 318 1.69 -5.51 -18.29
N CYS A 319 0.51 -5.36 -18.89
CA CYS A 319 -0.39 -6.47 -19.21
C CYS A 319 -0.30 -6.95 -20.66
N ASN A 320 0.65 -6.41 -21.43
CA ASN A 320 0.80 -6.71 -22.85
C ASN A 320 -0.47 -6.38 -23.67
N LEU A 321 -1.20 -5.33 -23.26
CA LEU A 321 -2.45 -4.91 -23.92
C LEU A 321 -2.18 -4.05 -25.16
N THR A 322 -3.05 -4.17 -26.15
CA THR A 322 -3.12 -3.31 -27.34
C THR A 322 -4.36 -2.40 -27.26
N GLU A 323 -4.60 -1.57 -28.27
CA GLU A 323 -5.75 -0.66 -28.33
C GLU A 323 -7.12 -1.37 -28.40
N SER A 324 -7.17 -2.65 -28.79
CA SER A 324 -8.44 -3.42 -28.81
C SER A 324 -9.06 -3.57 -27.43
N TRP A 325 -8.27 -3.53 -26.37
CA TRP A 325 -8.74 -3.54 -24.98
C TRP A 325 -9.75 -2.43 -24.72
N PHE A 326 -9.63 -1.27 -25.38
CA PHE A 326 -10.57 -0.16 -25.19
C PHE A 326 -12.02 -0.51 -25.57
N GLY A 327 -12.28 -1.63 -26.24
CA GLY A 327 -13.62 -2.17 -26.42
C GLY A 327 -14.40 -2.40 -25.12
N VAL A 328 -13.73 -2.49 -23.96
CA VAL A 328 -14.39 -2.64 -22.63
C VAL A 328 -14.84 -1.32 -22.01
N THR A 329 -14.34 -0.17 -22.46
CA THR A 329 -14.61 1.12 -21.80
C THR A 329 -16.09 1.46 -21.67
N PRO A 330 -17.01 1.10 -22.60
CA PRO A 330 -18.45 1.36 -22.45
C PRO A 330 -19.11 0.71 -21.22
N TYR A 331 -18.50 -0.34 -20.68
CA TYR A 331 -19.00 -1.10 -19.54
C TYR A 331 -18.53 -0.54 -18.19
N LEU A 332 -17.36 0.11 -18.16
CA LEU A 332 -16.71 0.66 -16.96
C LEU A 332 -17.23 2.07 -16.60
N LYS A 333 -18.54 2.20 -16.39
CA LYS A 333 -19.22 3.51 -16.31
C LYS A 333 -18.84 4.38 -15.10
N ASN A 334 -18.43 3.77 -14.00
CA ASN A 334 -18.03 4.46 -12.77
C ASN A 334 -16.50 4.62 -12.63
N LEU A 335 -15.75 4.45 -13.72
CA LEU A 335 -14.29 4.50 -13.68
C LEU A 335 -13.80 5.93 -13.40
N HIS A 336 -12.96 6.07 -12.36
CA HIS A 336 -12.30 7.32 -11.96
C HIS A 336 -10.81 7.30 -12.26
N THR A 337 -10.16 6.14 -12.08
CA THR A 337 -8.73 5.95 -12.32
C THR A 337 -8.49 4.76 -13.25
N LEU A 338 -7.76 5.00 -14.33
CA LEU A 338 -7.31 3.99 -15.26
C LEU A 338 -5.79 4.04 -15.40
N ARG A 339 -5.11 2.92 -15.11
CA ARG A 339 -3.67 2.79 -15.30
C ARG A 339 -3.36 1.69 -16.30
N LEU A 340 -2.63 2.06 -17.34
CA LEU A 340 -2.26 1.25 -18.50
C LEU A 340 -0.76 1.43 -18.80
N GLN A 341 0.06 1.72 -17.79
CA GLN A 341 1.49 1.95 -17.95
C GLN A 341 2.17 0.71 -18.56
N GLY A 342 3.11 0.93 -19.48
CA GLY A 342 3.99 -0.13 -20.00
C GLY A 342 3.26 -1.24 -20.77
N ASN A 343 2.22 -0.88 -21.51
CA ASN A 343 1.52 -1.78 -22.45
C ASN A 343 2.02 -1.57 -23.89
N ARG A 344 1.35 -2.18 -24.87
CA ARG A 344 1.62 -2.08 -26.31
C ARG A 344 0.52 -1.29 -27.04
N ILE A 345 -0.07 -0.30 -26.37
CA ILE A 345 -1.13 0.52 -26.96
C ILE A 345 -0.52 1.40 -28.06
N ALA A 346 -0.90 1.13 -29.31
CA ALA A 346 -0.38 1.86 -30.46
C ALA A 346 -1.12 3.18 -30.69
N GLU A 347 -2.41 3.26 -30.37
CA GLU A 347 -3.21 4.46 -30.60
C GLU A 347 -4.38 4.63 -29.64
N ILE A 348 -4.87 5.88 -29.54
CA ILE A 348 -6.15 6.19 -28.88
C ILE A 348 -7.05 6.93 -29.88
N GLN A 349 -8.11 6.24 -30.29
CA GLN A 349 -9.10 6.72 -31.25
C GLN A 349 -10.04 7.79 -30.65
N PRO A 350 -10.69 8.63 -31.49
CA PRO A 350 -11.62 9.63 -31.01
C PRO A 350 -12.81 9.02 -30.26
N GLY A 351 -13.09 9.54 -29.06
CA GLY A 351 -14.24 9.10 -28.26
C GLY A 351 -14.07 7.78 -27.51
N THR A 352 -12.86 7.23 -27.42
CA THR A 352 -12.52 6.04 -26.61
C THR A 352 -13.07 6.09 -25.18
N PHE A 353 -13.09 7.28 -24.57
CA PHE A 353 -13.56 7.50 -23.19
C PHE A 353 -14.94 8.18 -23.11
N SER A 354 -15.73 8.18 -24.19
CA SER A 354 -16.99 8.94 -24.30
C SER A 354 -18.05 8.56 -23.25
N THR A 355 -17.96 7.37 -22.68
CA THR A 355 -18.89 6.85 -21.67
C THR A 355 -18.39 7.02 -20.23
N ASN A 356 -17.08 7.17 -20.01
CA ASN A 356 -16.43 7.20 -18.70
C ASN A 356 -16.41 8.63 -18.12
N LYS A 357 -17.59 9.23 -17.95
CA LYS A 357 -17.75 10.66 -17.58
C LYS A 357 -17.17 11.04 -16.21
N GLN A 358 -16.78 10.07 -15.40
CA GLN A 358 -16.18 10.24 -14.08
C GLN A 358 -14.66 10.05 -14.09
N LEU A 359 -14.05 9.79 -15.25
CA LEU A 359 -12.63 9.51 -15.36
C LEU A 359 -11.81 10.76 -15.03
N GLU A 360 -10.99 10.66 -13.99
CA GLU A 360 -10.17 11.73 -13.41
C GLU A 360 -8.69 11.50 -13.67
N VAL A 361 -8.23 10.25 -13.71
CA VAL A 361 -6.81 9.89 -13.84
C VAL A 361 -6.64 8.87 -14.95
N ILE A 362 -5.76 9.20 -15.90
CA ILE A 362 -5.30 8.28 -16.96
C ILE A 362 -3.78 8.22 -16.91
N ILE A 363 -3.23 7.02 -16.70
CA ILE A 363 -1.78 6.76 -16.74
C ILE A 363 -1.50 5.86 -17.95
N LEU A 364 -0.80 6.38 -18.94
CA LEU A 364 -0.44 5.74 -20.21
C LEU A 364 1.08 5.73 -20.43
N SER A 365 1.86 6.08 -19.40
CA SER A 365 3.31 6.11 -19.49
C SER A 365 3.89 4.81 -20.03
N GLU A 366 5.04 4.88 -20.68
CA GLU A 366 5.75 3.71 -21.23
C GLU A 366 4.97 2.92 -22.32
N ASN A 367 3.92 3.50 -22.94
CA ASN A 367 3.36 2.98 -24.18
C ASN A 367 4.13 3.56 -25.38
N ASN A 368 5.17 2.85 -25.81
CA ASN A 368 6.13 3.31 -26.80
C ASN A 368 5.50 3.56 -28.18
N GLY A 369 5.54 4.79 -28.65
CA GLY A 369 5.06 5.17 -29.98
C GLY A 369 3.55 5.41 -30.07
N ILE A 370 2.87 5.59 -28.93
CA ILE A 370 1.43 5.83 -28.89
C ILE A 370 1.01 7.07 -29.70
N GLU A 371 0.05 6.88 -30.61
CA GLU A 371 -0.57 7.97 -31.37
C GLU A 371 -1.86 8.44 -30.70
N LEU A 372 -1.96 9.74 -30.42
CA LEU A 372 -3.15 10.34 -29.83
C LEU A 372 -3.92 11.13 -30.91
N HIS A 373 -5.04 10.57 -31.38
CA HIS A 373 -5.86 11.19 -32.42
C HIS A 373 -6.60 12.44 -31.93
N GLU A 374 -7.03 13.29 -32.88
CA GLU A 374 -7.88 14.44 -32.56
C GLU A 374 -9.18 13.96 -31.89
N GLY A 375 -9.41 14.40 -30.65
CA GLY A 375 -10.58 13.97 -29.88
C GLY A 375 -10.43 12.63 -29.16
N ALA A 376 -9.21 12.10 -29.03
CA ALA A 376 -8.89 10.92 -28.22
C ALA A 376 -9.53 10.94 -26.82
N PHE A 377 -9.59 12.12 -26.20
CA PHE A 377 -10.15 12.34 -24.87
C PHE A 377 -11.55 12.97 -24.87
N ASN A 378 -12.31 12.83 -25.97
CA ASN A 378 -13.71 13.30 -26.01
C ASN A 378 -14.57 12.53 -25.00
N GLY A 379 -15.41 13.27 -24.27
CA GLY A 379 -16.27 12.79 -23.18
C GLY A 379 -15.68 12.94 -21.78
N VAL A 380 -14.37 13.17 -21.65
CA VAL A 380 -13.68 13.40 -20.36
C VAL A 380 -13.09 14.81 -20.26
N GLU A 381 -13.56 15.75 -21.09
CA GLU A 381 -13.00 17.09 -21.20
C GLU A 381 -13.03 17.84 -19.87
N SER A 382 -14.07 17.65 -19.06
CA SER A 382 -14.25 18.35 -17.79
C SER A 382 -13.88 17.53 -16.55
N SER A 383 -13.81 16.20 -16.68
CA SER A 383 -13.54 15.28 -15.58
C SER A 383 -12.05 14.97 -15.45
N LEU A 384 -11.31 14.85 -16.55
CA LEU A 384 -9.91 14.44 -16.53
C LEU A 384 -9.04 15.50 -15.83
N LEU A 385 -8.38 15.08 -14.75
CA LEU A 385 -7.53 15.89 -13.90
C LEU A 385 -6.05 15.59 -14.13
N ILE A 386 -5.69 14.31 -14.24
CA ILE A 386 -4.31 13.86 -14.37
C ILE A 386 -4.17 13.00 -15.62
N LEU A 387 -3.24 13.37 -16.49
CA LEU A 387 -2.80 12.58 -17.62
C LEU A 387 -1.29 12.38 -17.54
N ASP A 388 -0.87 11.12 -17.51
CA ASP A 388 0.53 10.74 -17.65
C ASP A 388 0.75 10.04 -18.99
N ILE A 389 1.53 10.68 -19.86
CA ILE A 389 1.98 10.19 -21.17
C ILE A 389 3.51 10.33 -21.27
N SER A 390 4.20 10.13 -20.14
CA SER A 390 5.65 10.12 -20.06
C SER A 390 6.25 8.86 -20.67
N SER A 391 7.47 8.97 -21.21
CA SER A 391 8.22 7.85 -21.78
C SER A 391 7.45 7.11 -22.90
N CYS A 392 6.61 7.82 -23.65
CA CYS A 392 5.82 7.29 -24.76
C CYS A 392 6.53 7.47 -26.12
N ASN A 393 7.78 7.93 -26.13
CA ASN A 393 8.57 8.18 -27.35
C ASN A 393 7.95 9.21 -28.32
N MET A 394 7.21 10.19 -27.78
CA MET A 394 6.57 11.24 -28.59
C MET A 394 7.58 12.26 -29.11
N ASN A 395 7.56 12.55 -30.40
CA ASN A 395 8.45 13.55 -31.03
C ASN A 395 7.86 14.97 -31.02
N GLU A 396 6.54 15.09 -30.94
CA GLU A 396 5.81 16.36 -30.98
C GLU A 396 4.86 16.48 -29.80
N PHE A 397 4.54 17.72 -29.43
CA PHE A 397 3.53 17.99 -28.41
C PHE A 397 2.13 17.68 -28.97
N PRO A 398 1.31 16.80 -28.34
CA PRO A 398 0.06 16.29 -28.91
C PRO A 398 -1.11 17.28 -28.76
N ILE A 399 -0.99 18.45 -29.39
CA ILE A 399 -1.94 19.56 -29.23
C ILE A 399 -3.37 19.20 -29.64
N GLU A 400 -3.56 18.44 -30.73
CA GLU A 400 -4.88 18.14 -31.26
C GLU A 400 -5.69 17.20 -30.35
N ALA A 401 -5.02 16.32 -29.60
CA ALA A 401 -5.65 15.48 -28.60
C ALA A 401 -5.96 16.25 -27.30
N LEU A 402 -5.06 17.14 -26.87
CA LEU A 402 -5.17 17.83 -25.57
C LEU A 402 -6.03 19.11 -25.60
N LYS A 403 -6.28 19.71 -26.78
CA LYS A 403 -6.96 21.01 -26.93
C LYS A 403 -8.39 21.07 -26.38
N THR A 404 -9.05 19.95 -26.13
CA THR A 404 -10.43 19.92 -25.62
C THR A 404 -10.49 19.80 -24.11
N LEU A 405 -9.41 19.34 -23.46
CA LEU A 405 -9.33 19.11 -22.03
C LEU A 405 -9.40 20.42 -21.26
N ARG A 406 -10.30 20.49 -20.28
CA ARG A 406 -10.60 21.67 -19.44
C ARG A 406 -10.44 21.37 -17.95
N GLY A 407 -10.50 20.11 -17.51
CA GLY A 407 -10.40 19.73 -16.09
C GLY A 407 -8.97 19.65 -15.53
N MET A 408 -7.96 19.59 -16.41
CA MET A 408 -6.61 19.17 -16.10
C MET A 408 -5.93 19.99 -14.99
N SER A 409 -5.28 19.29 -14.05
CA SER A 409 -4.44 19.82 -12.97
C SER A 409 -3.02 19.21 -12.96
N GLY A 410 -2.81 18.07 -13.63
CA GLY A 410 -1.50 17.43 -13.79
C GLY A 410 -1.31 16.88 -15.20
N LEU A 411 -0.22 17.25 -15.87
CA LEU A 411 0.18 16.68 -17.16
C LEU A 411 1.65 16.27 -17.09
N ASN A 412 1.93 14.99 -17.27
CA ASN A 412 3.28 14.45 -17.34
C ASN A 412 3.63 14.04 -18.78
N LEU A 413 4.64 14.68 -19.34
CA LEU A 413 5.23 14.45 -20.67
C LEU A 413 6.73 14.12 -20.56
N GLY A 414 7.22 13.81 -19.35
CA GLY A 414 8.63 13.54 -19.11
C GLY A 414 9.17 12.39 -19.96
N GLY A 415 10.47 12.38 -20.28
CA GLY A 415 11.09 11.24 -20.96
C GLY A 415 10.64 11.01 -22.42
N ASN A 416 10.14 12.04 -23.10
CA ASN A 416 9.78 11.98 -24.52
C ASN A 416 10.86 12.65 -25.40
N ASN A 417 10.63 12.73 -26.71
CA ASN A 417 11.54 13.37 -27.67
C ASN A 417 11.02 14.74 -28.14
N ILE A 418 10.22 15.43 -27.33
CA ILE A 418 9.55 16.67 -27.74
C ILE A 418 10.59 17.79 -27.95
N VAL A 419 10.63 18.33 -29.16
CA VAL A 419 11.61 19.38 -29.54
C VAL A 419 11.10 20.80 -29.30
N GLY A 420 9.78 21.00 -29.24
CA GLY A 420 9.25 22.30 -28.89
C GLY A 420 7.80 22.37 -28.48
N LEU A 421 7.45 23.50 -27.86
CA LEU A 421 6.08 23.82 -27.42
C LEU A 421 5.44 24.86 -28.36
N PRO A 422 4.32 24.52 -29.05
CA PRO A 422 3.69 25.43 -30.01
C PRO A 422 2.89 26.57 -29.35
N GLN A 423 2.56 27.61 -30.14
CA GLN A 423 1.82 28.82 -29.69
C GLN A 423 0.56 28.52 -28.88
N LYS A 424 -0.12 27.43 -29.22
CA LYS A 424 -1.44 27.07 -28.70
C LYS A 424 -1.43 25.85 -27.80
N ALA A 425 -0.25 25.39 -27.36
CA ALA A 425 -0.06 24.15 -26.59
C ALA A 425 -1.10 23.97 -25.47
N PHE A 426 -1.42 25.04 -24.74
CA PHE A 426 -2.36 25.01 -23.62
C PHE A 426 -3.60 25.89 -23.85
N SER A 427 -3.87 26.30 -25.09
CA SER A 427 -4.79 27.42 -25.41
C SER A 427 -6.28 27.20 -25.08
N ARG A 428 -6.65 26.08 -24.48
CA ARG A 428 -8.01 25.72 -24.05
C ARG A 428 -8.05 24.84 -22.81
N MET A 429 -6.89 24.58 -22.20
CA MET A 429 -6.80 23.94 -20.89
C MET A 429 -7.31 24.91 -19.85
N SER A 430 -8.62 24.85 -19.60
CA SER A 430 -9.32 25.67 -18.63
C SER A 430 -9.09 25.16 -17.20
N ILE A 431 -7.82 24.98 -16.85
CA ILE A 431 -7.31 24.36 -15.62
C ILE A 431 -8.14 24.87 -14.44
N LYS A 432 -8.86 23.98 -13.76
CA LYS A 432 -9.49 24.31 -12.48
C LYS A 432 -8.39 24.28 -11.41
N GLY A 433 -7.72 25.41 -11.20
CA GLY A 433 -6.70 25.55 -10.15
C GLY A 433 -5.26 25.51 -10.68
N LYS A 434 -4.32 25.01 -9.87
CA LYS A 434 -2.89 24.98 -10.21
C LYS A 434 -2.59 23.81 -11.15
N LEU A 435 -1.95 24.09 -12.29
CA LEU A 435 -1.45 23.04 -13.19
C LEU A 435 -0.02 22.65 -12.80
N THR A 436 0.25 21.37 -12.67
CA THR A 436 1.61 20.83 -12.67
C THR A 436 1.90 20.23 -14.05
N LEU A 437 2.90 20.78 -14.72
CA LEU A 437 3.37 20.32 -16.02
C LEU A 437 4.79 19.81 -15.89
N ASP A 438 4.99 18.53 -16.18
CA ASP A 438 6.31 17.92 -16.30
C ASP A 438 6.65 17.69 -17.78
N ILE A 439 7.73 18.32 -18.24
CA ILE A 439 8.33 18.12 -19.57
C ILE A 439 9.84 17.87 -19.44
N SER A 440 10.26 17.31 -18.31
CA SER A 440 11.64 16.94 -18.06
C SER A 440 12.12 15.84 -19.01
N TYR A 441 13.44 15.66 -19.15
CA TYR A 441 14.04 14.61 -19.97
C TYR A 441 13.49 14.57 -21.40
N ASN A 442 13.42 15.74 -22.05
CA ASN A 442 12.95 15.89 -23.42
C ASN A 442 14.05 16.49 -24.33
N GLY A 443 13.74 16.61 -25.62
CA GLY A 443 14.60 17.23 -26.63
C GLY A 443 14.39 18.73 -26.81
N LEU A 444 13.82 19.47 -25.83
CA LEU A 444 13.33 20.83 -26.07
C LEU A 444 14.45 21.78 -26.53
N VAL A 445 14.26 22.36 -27.72
CA VAL A 445 15.09 23.43 -28.31
C VAL A 445 14.32 24.74 -28.41
N SER A 446 12.99 24.71 -28.52
CA SER A 446 12.17 25.92 -28.68
C SER A 446 10.87 25.90 -27.88
N VAL A 447 10.54 27.01 -27.24
CA VAL A 447 9.24 27.20 -26.57
C VAL A 447 8.62 28.47 -27.13
N HIS A 448 7.48 28.33 -27.80
CA HIS A 448 6.81 29.49 -28.37
C HIS A 448 6.39 30.45 -27.25
N PRO A 449 6.61 31.77 -27.37
CA PRO A 449 6.39 32.73 -26.27
C PRO A 449 4.96 32.77 -25.74
N LEU A 450 4.01 32.54 -26.64
CA LEU A 450 2.58 32.55 -26.33
C LEU A 450 2.06 31.18 -25.86
N ALA A 451 2.90 30.13 -25.83
CA ALA A 451 2.48 28.79 -25.41
C ALA A 451 1.85 28.81 -24.02
N LEU A 452 2.44 29.58 -23.08
CA LEU A 452 1.99 29.70 -21.69
C LEU A 452 1.10 30.93 -21.43
N LYS A 453 0.96 31.84 -22.40
CA LYS A 453 0.35 33.17 -22.18
C LYS A 453 -1.14 33.10 -21.84
N ASN A 454 -1.84 32.07 -22.30
CA ASN A 454 -3.29 31.93 -22.13
C ASN A 454 -3.67 31.09 -20.90
N MET A 455 -2.73 30.80 -19.99
CA MET A 455 -3.06 30.06 -18.78
C MET A 455 -3.67 30.99 -17.73
N ALA A 456 -4.92 30.72 -17.37
CA ALA A 456 -5.69 31.51 -16.41
C ALA A 456 -5.21 31.35 -14.95
N PHE A 457 -4.36 30.35 -14.68
CA PHE A 457 -3.92 29.99 -13.32
C PHE A 457 -2.41 29.68 -13.27
N PRO A 458 -1.80 29.70 -12.07
CA PRO A 458 -0.38 29.40 -11.91
C PRO A 458 0.00 27.99 -12.37
N VAL A 459 1.14 27.90 -13.05
CA VAL A 459 1.70 26.65 -13.55
C VAL A 459 2.99 26.35 -12.79
N LYS A 460 3.06 25.17 -12.19
CA LYS A 460 4.33 24.56 -11.75
C LYS A 460 4.91 23.84 -12.96
N LEU A 461 6.02 24.33 -13.48
CA LEU A 461 6.68 23.76 -14.66
C LEU A 461 7.99 23.08 -14.24
N VAL A 462 8.09 21.80 -14.57
CA VAL A 462 9.30 20.97 -14.42
C VAL A 462 9.88 20.75 -15.82
N MET A 463 11.10 21.21 -16.07
CA MET A 463 11.76 21.16 -17.40
C MET A 463 13.22 20.67 -17.34
N SER A 464 13.61 20.00 -16.26
CA SER A 464 14.98 19.52 -16.06
C SER A 464 15.42 18.59 -17.19
N HIS A 465 16.72 18.49 -17.45
CA HIS A 465 17.29 17.56 -18.44
C HIS A 465 16.76 17.72 -19.88
N ASN A 466 16.60 18.96 -20.35
CA ASN A 466 16.36 19.27 -21.76
C ASN A 466 17.65 19.78 -22.44
N ASN A 467 18.01 19.22 -23.59
CA ASN A 467 19.26 19.51 -24.32
C ASN A 467 19.41 21.00 -24.74
N GLY A 468 18.32 21.78 -24.76
CA GLY A 468 18.30 23.20 -25.12
C GLY A 468 18.34 24.20 -23.96
N ALA A 469 18.50 23.80 -22.69
CA ALA A 469 18.48 24.75 -21.56
C ALA A 469 19.69 25.72 -21.50
N SER A 470 20.59 25.69 -22.50
CA SER A 470 21.61 26.74 -22.74
C SER A 470 21.23 27.74 -23.84
N GLY A 471 20.10 27.52 -24.53
CA GLY A 471 19.66 28.27 -25.71
C GLY A 471 18.15 28.48 -25.85
N CYS A 472 17.31 28.02 -24.91
CA CYS A 472 15.88 28.35 -24.86
C CYS A 472 15.69 29.86 -24.64
N LYS A 473 15.82 30.64 -25.71
CA LYS A 473 15.24 31.98 -25.80
C LYS A 473 13.73 31.76 -25.83
N LEU A 474 13.05 32.02 -24.72
CA LEU A 474 11.65 32.44 -24.78
C LEU A 474 11.62 33.59 -25.78
N GLY A 475 11.18 33.31 -27.00
CA GLY A 475 11.24 34.24 -28.12
C GLY A 475 10.63 35.59 -27.75
N ASP A 476 11.20 36.65 -28.31
CA ASP A 476 10.66 38.01 -28.21
C ASP A 476 9.21 38.03 -28.69
N SER A 477 8.25 38.01 -27.77
CA SER A 477 6.87 38.34 -28.09
C SER A 477 6.69 39.84 -27.98
N ASN A 478 6.42 40.47 -29.12
CA ASN A 478 5.73 41.77 -29.27
C ASN A 478 4.39 41.75 -28.53
N ILE A 479 4.45 41.79 -27.20
CA ILE A 479 3.35 42.17 -26.32
C ILE A 479 3.52 43.66 -26.13
N ASN A 480 2.52 44.44 -26.55
CA ASN A 480 2.48 45.90 -26.44
C ASN A 480 3.19 46.39 -25.18
N ASP A 481 4.18 47.24 -25.44
CA ASP A 481 5.07 47.90 -24.52
C ASP A 481 4.41 48.25 -23.20
N GLN A 482 4.72 47.49 -22.16
CA GLN A 482 5.24 48.03 -20.90
C GLN A 482 5.96 46.97 -20.06
N HIS A 483 6.04 45.66 -20.40
CA HIS A 483 6.62 44.67 -19.47
C HIS A 483 7.60 43.59 -19.97
N LEU A 484 8.46 43.83 -20.97
CA LEU A 484 9.57 42.91 -21.27
C LEU A 484 10.83 43.66 -21.76
N THR A 485 12.02 43.20 -21.34
CA THR A 485 13.31 43.62 -21.91
C THR A 485 14.25 42.40 -21.89
N TYR A 486 14.82 42.05 -23.03
CA TYR A 486 15.91 41.06 -23.13
C TYR A 486 17.21 41.81 -23.42
N LYS A 487 18.29 41.56 -22.66
CA LYS A 487 19.66 41.83 -23.12
C LYS A 487 20.68 40.86 -22.51
N PRO A 488 21.69 40.42 -23.29
CA PRO A 488 22.82 39.66 -22.79
C PRO A 488 23.64 40.53 -21.82
N ILE A 489 24.45 39.90 -20.96
CA ILE A 489 25.24 40.54 -19.90
C ILE A 489 25.79 41.91 -20.36
N GLY A 490 25.19 42.96 -19.77
CA GLY A 490 25.38 44.35 -20.17
C GLY A 490 24.17 45.20 -19.81
N ASN A 491 24.00 45.46 -18.49
CA ASN A 491 23.16 46.47 -17.84
C ASN A 491 21.88 46.93 -18.59
N LYS A 492 20.70 46.40 -18.20
CA LYS A 492 19.48 47.18 -17.85
C LYS A 492 18.28 46.26 -17.48
N GLN A 493 17.35 46.85 -16.72
CA GLN A 493 16.34 46.29 -15.82
C GLN A 493 15.36 45.23 -16.36
N GLU A 494 14.98 44.32 -15.46
CA GLU A 494 14.07 43.18 -15.59
C GLU A 494 12.59 43.58 -15.70
N LYS A 495 11.77 42.77 -16.41
CA LYS A 495 10.30 42.79 -16.28
C LYS A 495 9.71 41.36 -16.27
N GLN A 496 8.75 41.18 -15.36
CA GLN A 496 8.20 39.93 -14.83
C GLN A 496 7.17 39.24 -15.74
N ILE A 497 7.11 37.91 -15.71
CA ILE A 497 5.96 37.10 -16.17
C ILE A 497 5.15 36.70 -14.92
N PRO A 498 3.93 37.21 -14.72
CA PRO A 498 3.08 36.77 -13.62
C PRO A 498 2.69 35.30 -13.84
N ASN A 499 2.75 34.47 -12.78
CA ASN A 499 2.14 33.12 -12.67
C ASN A 499 2.99 31.88 -13.02
N LEU A 500 4.33 31.96 -13.13
CA LEU A 500 5.19 30.79 -13.41
C LEU A 500 6.09 30.43 -12.20
N PHE A 501 6.08 29.16 -11.77
CA PHE A 501 6.97 28.62 -10.73
C PHE A 501 7.84 27.49 -11.28
N TRP A 502 9.17 27.61 -11.13
CA TRP A 502 10.17 26.63 -11.58
C TRP A 502 10.69 25.80 -10.41
N VAL A 503 10.93 24.51 -10.63
CA VAL A 503 11.64 23.62 -9.68
C VAL A 503 12.76 22.89 -10.43
N ASN A 504 13.98 22.91 -9.89
CA ASN A 504 15.17 22.23 -10.44
C ASN A 504 15.72 21.21 -9.42
N ASP A 505 16.26 20.08 -9.92
CA ASP A 505 16.82 18.96 -9.15
C ASP A 505 18.26 19.22 -8.68
N THR A 506 18.44 20.28 -7.90
CA THR A 506 19.51 20.31 -6.89
C THR A 506 18.86 20.60 -5.56
N LEU A 507 18.80 19.58 -4.69
CA LEU A 507 18.33 19.62 -3.31
C LEU A 507 18.66 20.96 -2.64
N ASN A 508 17.65 21.82 -2.50
CA ASN A 508 17.55 22.85 -1.47
C ASN A 508 16.10 23.33 -1.43
N VAL A 509 15.37 22.90 -0.39
CA VAL A 509 14.15 23.56 0.04
C VAL A 509 14.58 24.91 0.61
N LEU A 510 14.29 26.00 -0.10
CA LEU A 510 14.27 27.32 0.52
C LEU A 510 12.87 27.54 1.07
N GLU A 511 12.68 27.20 2.36
CA GLU A 511 11.66 27.89 3.14
C GLU A 511 12.06 29.37 3.22
N SER A 512 11.13 30.27 2.91
CA SER A 512 11.22 31.62 3.47
C SER A 512 9.87 32.04 4.00
N HIS A 513 9.88 32.35 5.29
CA HIS A 513 8.80 33.01 5.98
C HIS A 513 8.53 34.40 5.37
N ARG A 514 7.24 34.67 5.17
CA ARG A 514 6.60 35.97 4.88
C ARG A 514 6.85 36.58 3.48
N SER A 515 5.79 36.47 2.68
CA SER A 515 5.33 37.44 1.66
C SER A 515 6.40 38.08 0.76
N SER A 516 6.83 37.36 -0.27
CA SER A 516 7.23 37.84 -1.61
C SER A 516 8.04 36.74 -2.28
N THR A 517 7.45 36.04 -3.23
CA THR A 517 8.05 34.84 -3.82
C THR A 517 9.12 35.23 -4.83
N PHE A 518 10.39 35.02 -4.47
CA PHE A 518 11.55 35.08 -5.36
C PHE A 518 11.88 33.67 -5.89
N VAL A 519 12.26 33.52 -7.15
CA VAL A 519 12.78 32.26 -7.73
C VAL A 519 14.05 32.57 -8.53
N ASN A 520 15.17 31.93 -8.15
CA ASN A 520 16.47 32.00 -8.82
C ASN A 520 16.58 30.91 -9.91
N LEU A 521 17.20 31.26 -11.04
CA LEU A 521 17.59 30.33 -12.11
C LEU A 521 18.91 29.61 -11.77
N ILE A 522 18.94 28.28 -11.85
CA ILE A 522 20.19 27.49 -11.90
C ILE A 522 20.13 26.62 -13.15
N CYS A 523 20.92 26.96 -14.17
CA CYS A 523 21.19 26.08 -15.30
C CYS A 523 22.45 25.27 -14.97
N GLY A 524 22.30 24.00 -14.59
CA GLY A 524 23.41 23.10 -14.37
C GLY A 524 23.87 22.46 -15.69
N ARG A 525 25.13 22.68 -16.08
CA ARG A 525 25.86 21.74 -16.95
C ARG A 525 26.30 20.56 -16.08
N LEU A 526 26.06 19.33 -16.50
CA LEU A 526 26.91 18.23 -16.07
C LEU A 526 28.32 18.46 -16.67
N PRO A 527 29.40 18.42 -15.87
CA PRO A 527 30.74 18.43 -16.42
C PRO A 527 30.96 17.11 -17.17
N GLY A 528 31.30 17.22 -18.46
CA GLY A 528 31.69 16.05 -19.23
C GLY A 528 32.92 15.38 -18.64
N LYS A 529 32.80 14.08 -18.35
CA LYS A 529 33.70 13.01 -18.82
C LYS A 529 33.01 11.67 -18.63
#